data_AF-A0A7S1QHN2-F1
#
_entry.id   AF-A0A7S1QHN2-F1
#
_cell.length_a   1.000
_cell.length_b   1.000
_cell.length_c   1.000
_cell.angle_alpha   90.00
_cell.angle_beta   90.00
_cell.angle_gamma   90.00
#
_symmetry.space_group_name_H-M   'P 1'
#
loop_
_entity.id
_entity.type
_entity.pdbx_description
1 polymer ?
#
loop_
_entity_poly.entity_id
_entity_poly.type
_entity_poly.pdbx_seq_one_letter_code
_entity_poly.pdbx_strand_id
1 'polypeptide(L)'
;DVVAKQLAATQAEVSALCQQEESFEDAPDVVELLRSQARPLTGQCEALRARLDRVEQTAAKVREVAGKRELAQLDQCHAAVRQALRKHARKVGKSLDELFAEADKDGDGLLSEADLLALLSSGGEAAQEAVTDKLLPRLLAELAEGGSTSIGKEEFSILAKAYYKVCKQTVLTATLLIKDGKTLQRVEAGDILVAEEESEEEEKAKVTRIHCKTVKDGTEGYVSIVGNQGTQFLEQGGDVFKVVQPVDLTKAFEATEAEPLRRLEEAELLQVIKWERKLPSSDVMRMKVRARSDGSVGWVTAASSDGIAHLKML
;
A
#
# COMPACT_ATOMS: atom_id res chain seq x y z
N ASP A 1 15.96 11.64 -24.50
CA ASP A 1 15.78 11.81 -25.96
C ASP A 1 16.89 12.59 -26.66
N VAL A 2 17.11 13.89 -26.36
CA VAL A 2 18.12 14.70 -27.08
C VAL A 2 19.53 14.13 -26.93
N VAL A 3 19.95 13.80 -25.70
CA VAL A 3 21.28 13.22 -25.42
C VAL A 3 21.45 11.84 -26.05
N ALA A 4 20.39 11.03 -26.08
CA ALA A 4 20.40 9.69 -26.71
C ALA A 4 20.55 9.78 -28.24
N LYS A 5 19.86 10.74 -28.88
CA LYS A 5 20.02 11.01 -30.31
C LYS A 5 21.43 11.50 -30.66
N GLN A 6 22.00 12.37 -29.82
CA GLN A 6 23.38 12.83 -29.98
C GLN A 6 24.37 11.68 -29.83
N LEU A 7 24.23 10.84 -28.80
CA LEU A 7 25.07 9.67 -28.60
C LEU A 7 25.01 8.71 -29.80
N ALA A 8 23.81 8.44 -30.33
CA ALA A 8 23.63 7.57 -31.48
C ALA A 8 24.32 8.13 -32.74
N ALA A 9 24.21 9.44 -32.98
CA ALA A 9 24.88 10.10 -34.10
C ALA A 9 26.41 10.04 -33.98
N THR A 10 26.97 10.40 -32.82
CA THR A 10 28.42 10.36 -32.58
C THR A 10 28.96 8.93 -32.65
N GLN A 11 28.20 7.94 -32.16
CA GLN A 11 28.60 6.54 -32.24
C GLN A 11 28.56 6.00 -33.68
N ALA A 12 27.62 6.46 -34.51
CA ALA A 12 27.60 6.13 -35.93
C ALA A 12 28.83 6.71 -36.65
N GLU A 13 29.21 7.96 -36.35
CA GLU A 13 30.41 8.61 -36.90
C GLU A 13 31.70 7.88 -36.50
N VAL A 14 31.83 7.47 -35.23
CA VAL A 14 32.96 6.64 -34.78
C VAL A 14 32.99 5.30 -35.53
N SER A 15 31.84 4.64 -35.70
CA SER A 15 31.80 3.35 -36.42
C SER A 15 32.18 3.50 -37.90
N ALA A 16 31.79 4.60 -38.55
CA ALA A 16 32.15 4.89 -39.93
C ALA A 16 33.66 5.14 -40.08
N LEU A 17 34.29 5.87 -39.14
CA LEU A 17 35.74 6.07 -39.13
C LEU A 17 36.50 4.76 -38.90
N CYS A 18 36.02 3.89 -38.02
CA CYS A 18 36.61 2.56 -37.80
C CYS A 18 36.49 1.66 -39.05
N GLN A 19 35.35 1.68 -39.75
CA GLN A 19 35.19 0.95 -41.01
C GLN A 19 36.09 1.50 -42.13
N GLN A 20 36.32 2.82 -42.16
CA GLN A 20 37.27 3.42 -43.09
C GLN A 20 38.71 3.00 -42.76
N GLU A 21 39.06 2.87 -41.48
CA GLU A 21 40.37 2.37 -41.05
C GLU A 21 40.70 1.00 -41.67
N GLU A 22 39.76 0.05 -41.62
CA GLU A 22 39.90 -1.29 -42.22
C GLU A 22 40.13 -1.24 -43.75
N SER A 23 39.60 -0.21 -44.42
CA SER A 23 39.77 -0.04 -45.87
C SER A 23 41.11 0.58 -46.30
N PHE A 24 41.87 1.15 -45.36
CA PHE A 24 43.15 1.81 -45.59
C PHE A 24 44.31 1.18 -44.82
N GLU A 25 44.22 -0.10 -44.44
CA GLU A 25 45.23 -0.81 -43.63
C GLU A 25 46.66 -0.72 -44.21
N ASP A 26 46.80 -0.67 -45.54
CA ASP A 26 48.09 -0.56 -46.24
C ASP A 26 48.70 0.87 -46.23
N ALA A 27 48.00 1.86 -45.68
CA ALA A 27 48.41 3.27 -45.63
C ALA A 27 48.48 3.81 -44.18
N PRO A 28 49.62 3.62 -43.48
CA PRO A 28 49.74 3.90 -42.04
C PRO A 28 49.49 5.37 -41.67
N ASP A 29 49.86 6.32 -42.53
CA ASP A 29 49.62 7.75 -42.31
C ASP A 29 48.12 8.12 -42.36
N VAL A 30 47.36 7.40 -43.20
CA VAL A 30 45.90 7.58 -43.33
C VAL A 30 45.18 6.97 -42.13
N VAL A 31 45.61 5.79 -41.70
CA VAL A 31 45.11 5.12 -40.49
C VAL A 31 45.32 5.99 -39.24
N GLU A 32 46.50 6.59 -39.05
CA GLU A 32 46.75 7.47 -37.89
C GLU A 32 45.91 8.76 -37.94
N LEU A 33 45.68 9.32 -39.14
CA LEU A 33 44.78 10.46 -39.31
C LEU A 33 43.34 10.08 -38.91
N LEU A 34 42.82 8.94 -39.37
CA LEU A 34 41.48 8.45 -39.01
C LEU A 34 41.36 8.18 -37.51
N ARG A 35 42.37 7.56 -36.89
CA ARG A 35 42.42 7.37 -35.44
C ARG A 35 42.46 8.68 -34.67
N SER A 36 43.21 9.68 -35.16
CA SER A 36 43.27 11.01 -34.53
C SER A 36 41.91 11.72 -34.53
N GLN A 37 41.06 11.46 -35.54
CA GLN A 37 39.68 11.95 -35.64
C GLN A 37 38.71 11.13 -34.79
N ALA A 38 38.91 9.81 -34.69
CA ALA A 38 38.05 8.92 -33.90
C ALA A 38 38.23 9.08 -32.37
N ARG A 39 39.46 9.36 -31.89
CA ARG A 39 39.74 9.55 -30.44
C ARG A 39 38.86 10.60 -29.76
N PRO A 40 38.73 11.86 -30.24
CA PRO A 40 37.89 12.86 -29.59
C PRO A 40 36.41 12.48 -29.62
N LEU A 41 35.93 11.88 -30.72
CA LEU A 41 34.54 11.42 -30.83
C LEU A 41 34.25 10.25 -29.87
N THR A 42 35.22 9.36 -29.66
CA THR A 42 35.13 8.27 -28.66
C THR A 42 35.01 8.84 -27.25
N GLY A 43 35.84 9.84 -26.90
CA GLY A 43 35.72 10.55 -25.62
C GLY A 43 34.40 11.29 -25.45
N GLN A 44 33.84 11.84 -26.54
CA GLN A 44 32.49 12.42 -26.53
C GLN A 44 31.40 11.36 -26.31
N CYS A 45 31.51 10.18 -26.93
CA CYS A 45 30.60 9.07 -26.69
C CYS A 45 30.63 8.62 -25.22
N GLU A 46 31.81 8.48 -24.62
CA GLU A 46 31.95 8.14 -23.20
C GLU A 46 31.32 9.20 -22.29
N ALA A 47 31.56 10.49 -22.56
CA ALA A 47 30.97 11.58 -21.80
C ALA A 47 29.43 11.62 -21.92
N LEU A 48 28.90 11.38 -23.13
CA LEU A 48 27.45 11.32 -23.39
C LEU A 48 26.81 10.10 -22.72
N ARG A 49 27.47 8.92 -22.75
CA ARG A 49 27.03 7.72 -22.01
C ARG A 49 26.95 7.98 -20.52
N ALA A 50 28.04 8.47 -19.92
CA ALA A 50 28.07 8.80 -18.49
C ALA A 50 27.00 9.83 -18.10
N ARG A 51 26.66 10.76 -19.00
CA ARG A 51 25.55 11.70 -18.79
C ARG A 51 24.18 11.03 -18.89
N LEU A 52 23.99 10.12 -19.84
CA LEU A 52 22.75 9.35 -19.99
C LEU A 52 22.50 8.49 -18.75
N ASP A 53 23.51 7.73 -18.31
CA ASP A 53 23.44 6.88 -17.11
C ASP A 53 23.06 7.68 -15.87
N ARG A 54 23.65 8.87 -15.68
CA ARG A 54 23.29 9.77 -14.57
C ARG A 54 21.85 10.25 -14.63
N VAL A 55 21.34 10.58 -15.82
CA VAL A 55 19.94 10.99 -16.01
C VAL A 55 19.00 9.83 -15.74
N GLU A 56 19.31 8.62 -16.22
CA GLU A 56 18.51 7.42 -15.99
C GLU A 56 18.45 7.05 -14.51
N GLN A 57 19.58 7.04 -13.81
CA GLN A 57 19.64 6.79 -12.36
C GLN A 57 18.86 7.86 -11.58
N THR A 58 18.97 9.12 -11.98
CA THR A 58 18.23 10.20 -11.32
C THR A 58 16.72 10.07 -11.57
N ALA A 59 16.31 9.78 -12.81
CA ALA A 59 14.92 9.56 -13.16
C ALA A 59 14.31 8.37 -12.41
N ALA A 60 15.06 7.27 -12.27
CA ALA A 60 14.64 6.10 -11.49
C ALA A 60 14.41 6.48 -10.02
N LYS A 61 15.36 7.19 -9.39
CA LYS A 61 15.22 7.67 -8.00
C LYS A 61 14.04 8.63 -7.82
N VAL A 62 13.85 9.56 -8.76
CA VAL A 62 12.72 10.51 -8.70
C VAL A 62 11.39 9.77 -8.81
N ARG A 63 11.26 8.79 -9.70
CA ARG A 63 10.05 7.95 -9.80
C ARG A 63 9.79 7.18 -8.52
N GLU A 64 10.83 6.59 -7.92
CA GLU A 64 10.71 5.85 -6.66
C GLU A 64 10.23 6.77 -5.52
N VAL A 65 10.84 7.94 -5.37
CA VAL A 65 10.46 8.92 -4.33
C VAL A 65 9.06 9.48 -4.57
N ALA A 66 8.71 9.77 -5.83
CA ALA A 66 7.38 10.24 -6.20
C ALA A 66 6.30 9.19 -5.85
N GLY A 67 6.55 7.91 -6.21
CA GLY A 67 5.64 6.81 -5.88
C GLY A 67 5.45 6.61 -4.38
N LYS A 68 6.55 6.64 -3.60
CA LYS A 68 6.47 6.56 -2.13
C LYS A 68 5.66 7.72 -1.53
N ARG A 69 5.83 8.93 -2.08
CA ARG A 69 5.11 10.11 -1.60
C ARG A 69 3.62 10.04 -1.95
N GLU A 70 3.26 9.60 -3.16
CA GLU A 70 1.86 9.40 -3.53
C GLU A 70 1.18 8.35 -2.64
N LEU A 71 1.85 7.22 -2.39
CA LEU A 71 1.33 6.19 -1.49
C LEU A 71 1.10 6.75 -0.08
N ALA A 72 2.08 7.47 0.47
CA ALA A 72 1.96 8.06 1.81
C ALA A 72 0.85 9.11 1.91
N GLN A 73 0.63 9.91 0.86
CA GLN A 73 -0.49 10.86 0.81
C GLN A 73 -1.83 10.15 0.77
N LEU A 74 -1.91 9.04 0.04
CA LEU A 74 -3.13 8.24 -0.05
C LEU A 74 -3.40 7.50 1.28
N ASP A 75 -2.38 6.95 1.94
CA ASP A 75 -2.51 6.36 3.28
C ASP A 75 -2.96 7.40 4.33
N GLN A 76 -2.45 8.63 4.24
CA GLN A 76 -2.91 9.73 5.08
C GLN A 76 -4.39 10.08 4.81
N CYS A 77 -4.81 10.06 3.54
CA CYS A 77 -6.21 10.24 3.16
C CYS A 77 -7.09 9.13 3.73
N HIS A 78 -6.70 7.85 3.59
CA HIS A 78 -7.40 6.72 4.21
C HIS A 78 -7.57 6.91 5.72
N ALA A 79 -6.49 7.29 6.42
CA ALA A 79 -6.52 7.48 7.87
C ALA A 79 -7.45 8.64 8.28
N ALA A 80 -7.42 9.75 7.56
CA ALA A 80 -8.27 10.91 7.81
C ALA A 80 -9.76 10.59 7.59
N VAL A 81 -10.09 9.97 6.46
CA VAL A 81 -11.47 9.53 6.14
C VAL A 81 -11.97 8.55 7.20
N ARG A 82 -11.17 7.55 7.54
CA ARG A 82 -11.51 6.57 8.58
C ARG A 82 -11.79 7.22 9.94
N GLN A 83 -10.93 8.16 10.34
CA GLN A 83 -11.12 8.89 11.60
C GLN A 83 -12.40 9.73 11.57
N ALA A 84 -12.69 10.40 10.46
CA ALA A 84 -13.88 11.21 10.29
C ALA A 84 -15.16 10.37 10.39
N LEU A 85 -15.20 9.23 9.70
CA LEU A 85 -16.33 8.30 9.74
C LEU A 85 -16.59 7.79 11.16
N ARG A 86 -15.54 7.38 11.89
CA ARG A 86 -15.68 6.90 13.28
C ARG A 86 -16.13 8.00 14.24
N LYS A 87 -15.61 9.22 14.09
CA LYS A 87 -16.06 10.39 14.88
C LYS A 87 -17.52 10.72 14.62
N HIS A 88 -17.95 10.68 13.36
CA HIS A 88 -19.35 10.92 13.00
C HIS A 88 -20.26 9.84 13.59
N ALA A 89 -19.89 8.56 13.45
CA ALA A 89 -20.62 7.43 14.02
C ALA A 89 -20.86 7.60 15.53
N ARG A 90 -19.80 7.98 16.26
CA ARG A 90 -19.87 8.26 17.69
C ARG A 90 -20.78 9.45 18.02
N LYS A 91 -20.65 10.56 17.29
CA LYS A 91 -21.42 11.78 17.53
C LYS A 91 -22.92 11.56 17.33
N VAL A 92 -23.29 10.75 16.35
CA VAL A 92 -24.70 10.45 16.05
C VAL A 92 -25.20 9.21 16.81
N GLY A 93 -24.30 8.42 17.40
CA GLY A 93 -24.63 7.19 18.13
C GLY A 93 -25.12 6.07 17.21
N LYS A 94 -24.71 6.11 15.93
CA LYS A 94 -25.12 5.15 14.89
C LYS A 94 -24.00 4.15 14.62
N SER A 95 -24.39 2.94 14.24
CA SER A 95 -23.44 1.96 13.71
C SER A 95 -22.92 2.39 12.32
N LEU A 96 -21.82 1.81 11.87
CA LEU A 96 -21.29 2.06 10.52
C LEU A 96 -22.30 1.65 9.44
N ASP A 97 -23.06 0.59 9.66
CA ASP A 97 -24.11 0.12 8.76
C ASP A 97 -25.25 1.14 8.62
N GLU A 98 -25.64 1.78 9.72
CA GLU A 98 -26.65 2.84 9.72
C GLU A 98 -26.13 4.12 9.07
N LEU A 99 -24.84 4.45 9.24
CA LEU A 99 -24.22 5.57 8.53
C LEU A 99 -24.17 5.34 7.03
N PHE A 100 -23.89 4.11 6.59
CA PHE A 100 -23.93 3.75 5.18
C PHE A 100 -25.33 4.00 4.61
N ALA A 101 -26.37 3.47 5.28
CA ALA A 101 -27.75 3.64 4.85
C ALA A 101 -28.24 5.10 4.88
N GLU A 102 -27.66 5.96 5.72
CA GLU A 102 -27.96 7.39 5.74
C GLU A 102 -27.26 8.16 4.61
N ALA A 103 -26.07 7.70 4.20
CA ALA A 103 -25.33 8.28 3.10
C ALA A 103 -25.87 7.85 1.72
N ASP A 104 -26.35 6.61 1.60
CA ASP A 104 -27.01 6.04 0.42
C ASP A 104 -28.46 6.56 0.31
N LYS A 105 -28.61 7.81 -0.16
CA LYS A 105 -29.91 8.49 -0.19
C LYS A 105 -30.82 8.03 -1.33
N ASP A 106 -30.25 7.58 -2.44
CA ASP A 106 -30.99 7.05 -3.59
C ASP A 106 -31.28 5.54 -3.45
N GLY A 107 -30.63 4.87 -2.49
CA GLY A 107 -30.90 3.49 -2.13
C GLY A 107 -30.36 2.51 -3.18
N ASP A 108 -29.34 2.91 -3.92
CA ASP A 108 -28.73 2.08 -4.96
C ASP A 108 -27.71 1.07 -4.38
N GLY A 109 -27.43 1.16 -3.07
CA GLY A 109 -26.48 0.31 -2.37
C GLY A 109 -25.03 0.68 -2.59
N LEU A 110 -24.76 1.86 -3.17
CA LEU A 110 -23.44 2.39 -3.49
C LEU A 110 -23.30 3.80 -2.91
N LEU A 111 -22.06 4.18 -2.60
CA LEU A 111 -21.74 5.55 -2.20
C LEU A 111 -20.86 6.19 -3.27
N SER A 112 -21.37 7.24 -3.89
CA SER A 112 -20.61 8.07 -4.83
C SER A 112 -19.66 9.02 -4.09
N GLU A 113 -18.84 9.74 -4.86
CA GLU A 113 -17.99 10.80 -4.33
C GLU A 113 -18.79 11.87 -3.58
N ALA A 114 -19.96 12.25 -4.11
CA ALA A 114 -20.81 13.26 -3.50
C ALA A 114 -21.38 12.79 -2.15
N ASP A 115 -21.76 11.51 -2.05
CA ASP A 115 -22.31 10.94 -0.81
C ASP A 115 -21.24 10.86 0.28
N LEU A 116 -20.03 10.42 -0.10
CA LEU A 116 -18.91 10.34 0.82
C LEU A 116 -18.45 11.73 1.27
N LEU A 117 -18.41 12.73 0.38
CA LEU A 117 -18.12 14.13 0.75
C LEU A 117 -19.16 14.70 1.71
N ALA A 118 -20.45 14.42 1.47
CA ALA A 118 -21.52 14.86 2.34
C ALA A 118 -21.41 14.23 3.75
N LEU A 119 -21.08 12.94 3.81
CA LEU A 119 -20.86 12.20 5.05
C LEU A 119 -19.60 12.66 5.80
N LEU A 120 -18.54 13.04 5.08
CA LEU A 120 -17.31 13.57 5.70
C LEU A 120 -17.53 14.98 6.25
N SER A 121 -18.31 15.80 5.57
CA SER A 121 -18.63 17.17 5.98
C SER A 121 -19.42 17.20 7.30
N SER A 122 -20.21 16.17 7.59
CA SER A 122 -20.90 16.02 8.88
C SER A 122 -19.99 15.47 10.01
N GLY A 123 -18.81 14.92 9.66
CA GLY A 123 -17.81 14.34 10.56
C GLY A 123 -16.73 15.29 11.08
N GLY A 124 -16.56 16.48 10.47
CA GLY A 124 -15.71 17.57 10.97
C GLY A 124 -14.70 18.13 9.94
N GLU A 125 -14.21 19.36 10.18
CA GLU A 125 -13.36 20.15 9.25
C GLU A 125 -12.00 19.49 8.93
N ALA A 126 -11.39 18.77 9.87
CA ALA A 126 -10.09 18.11 9.66
C ALA A 126 -10.10 17.04 8.55
N ALA A 127 -11.27 16.46 8.27
CA ALA A 127 -11.44 15.52 7.18
C ALA A 127 -11.45 16.22 5.81
N GLN A 128 -12.08 17.39 5.73
CA GLN A 128 -12.14 18.19 4.50
C GLN A 128 -10.76 18.71 4.08
N GLU A 129 -9.91 19.12 5.03
CA GLU A 129 -8.57 19.61 4.71
C GLU A 129 -7.63 18.49 4.23
N ALA A 130 -7.76 17.29 4.81
CA ALA A 130 -6.94 16.14 4.43
C ALA A 130 -7.39 15.51 3.11
N VAL A 131 -8.69 15.60 2.81
CA VAL A 131 -9.30 15.06 1.60
C VAL A 131 -9.38 16.17 0.54
N THR A 132 -8.31 16.31 -0.24
CA THR A 132 -8.34 17.21 -1.41
C THR A 132 -9.18 16.60 -2.54
N ASP A 133 -9.75 17.46 -3.42
CA ASP A 133 -10.53 17.08 -4.61
C ASP A 133 -9.85 16.03 -5.51
N LYS A 134 -8.53 15.87 -5.41
CA LYS A 134 -7.77 14.88 -6.20
C LYS A 134 -7.56 13.54 -5.48
N LEU A 135 -7.61 13.52 -4.15
CA LEU A 135 -7.34 12.32 -3.36
C LEU A 135 -8.60 11.48 -3.14
N LEU A 136 -9.78 12.10 -3.05
CA LEU A 136 -11.02 11.35 -2.87
C LEU A 136 -11.40 10.49 -4.08
N PRO A 137 -11.35 10.99 -5.33
CA PRO A 137 -11.62 10.15 -6.49
C PRO A 137 -10.62 9.00 -6.62
N ARG A 138 -9.36 9.23 -6.24
CA ARG A 138 -8.31 8.19 -6.21
C ARG A 138 -8.60 7.13 -5.15
N LEU A 139 -9.01 7.56 -3.95
CA LEU A 139 -9.41 6.66 -2.87
C LEU A 139 -10.60 5.79 -3.30
N LEU A 140 -11.61 6.39 -3.93
CA LEU A 140 -12.77 5.65 -4.42
C LEU A 140 -12.39 4.69 -5.54
N ALA A 141 -11.60 5.13 -6.52
CA ALA A 141 -11.12 4.27 -7.60
C ALA A 141 -10.26 3.10 -7.11
N GLU A 142 -9.49 3.29 -6.02
CA GLU A 142 -8.74 2.19 -5.40
C GLU A 142 -9.65 1.21 -4.67
N LEU A 143 -10.71 1.67 -4.01
CA LEU A 143 -11.62 0.81 -3.24
C LEU A 143 -12.67 0.11 -4.11
N ALA A 144 -13.10 0.77 -5.18
CA ALA A 144 -14.15 0.32 -6.05
C ALA A 144 -13.72 -0.88 -6.91
N GLU A 145 -14.59 -1.88 -7.02
CA GLU A 145 -14.34 -3.05 -7.84
C GLU A 145 -14.65 -2.74 -9.32
N GLY A 146 -13.77 -3.17 -10.23
CA GLY A 146 -14.01 -3.07 -11.68
C GLY A 146 -13.92 -1.65 -12.26
N GLY A 147 -13.27 -0.71 -11.55
CA GLY A 147 -13.06 0.65 -12.04
C GLY A 147 -14.28 1.56 -11.95
N SER A 148 -15.26 1.21 -11.10
CA SER A 148 -16.33 2.14 -10.74
C SER A 148 -15.77 3.28 -9.86
N THR A 149 -16.55 4.35 -9.71
CA THR A 149 -16.21 5.50 -8.85
C THR A 149 -17.04 5.54 -7.57
N SER A 150 -17.75 4.44 -7.29
CA SER A 150 -18.64 4.30 -6.14
C SER A 150 -18.30 3.04 -5.37
N ILE A 151 -18.49 3.08 -4.05
CA ILE A 151 -18.13 1.97 -3.16
C ILE A 151 -19.38 1.35 -2.54
N GLY A 152 -19.41 0.02 -2.45
CA GLY A 152 -20.49 -0.69 -1.78
C GLY A 152 -20.31 -0.75 -0.26
N LYS A 153 -21.24 -1.43 0.41
CA LYS A 153 -21.24 -1.60 1.87
C LYS A 153 -19.98 -2.31 2.40
N GLU A 154 -19.48 -3.33 1.68
CA GLU A 154 -18.27 -4.05 2.09
C GLU A 154 -17.03 -3.13 2.05
N GLU A 155 -16.87 -2.38 0.96
CA GLU A 155 -15.81 -1.39 0.77
C GLU A 155 -15.85 -0.29 1.82
N PHE A 156 -17.03 0.26 2.07
CA PHE A 156 -17.24 1.27 3.12
C PHE A 156 -16.86 0.73 4.50
N SER A 157 -17.23 -0.51 4.80
CA SER A 157 -16.87 -1.16 6.06
C SER A 157 -15.36 -1.32 6.22
N ILE A 158 -14.65 -1.65 5.13
CA ILE A 158 -13.18 -1.76 5.13
C ILE A 158 -12.53 -0.39 5.34
N LEU A 159 -13.05 0.64 4.67
CA LEU A 159 -12.57 2.02 4.79
C LEU A 159 -12.69 2.54 6.23
N ALA A 160 -13.79 2.21 6.93
CA ALA A 160 -14.08 2.64 8.29
C ALA A 160 -13.39 1.82 9.40
N LYS A 161 -12.98 0.57 9.13
CA LYS A 161 -12.30 -0.30 10.12
C LYS A 161 -10.90 0.21 10.43
N ALA A 162 -10.57 0.46 11.69
CA ALA A 162 -9.22 0.82 12.12
C ALA A 162 -8.45 -0.43 12.56
N TYR A 163 -7.32 -0.70 11.89
CA TYR A 163 -6.41 -1.79 12.24
C TYR A 163 -5.21 -1.24 12.98
N TYR A 164 -4.69 -2.04 13.91
CA TYR A 164 -3.47 -1.75 14.66
C TYR A 164 -2.55 -2.96 14.65
N LYS A 165 -1.30 -2.75 14.25
CA LYS A 165 -0.22 -3.73 14.36
C LYS A 165 0.43 -3.60 15.73
N VAL A 166 0.55 -4.71 16.45
CA VAL A 166 1.30 -4.78 17.70
C VAL A 166 2.79 -4.68 17.39
N CYS A 167 3.45 -3.62 17.85
CA CYS A 167 4.88 -3.37 17.65
C CYS A 167 5.73 -4.06 18.72
N LYS A 168 5.19 -4.17 19.93
CA LYS A 168 5.85 -4.77 21.09
C LYS A 168 4.82 -5.54 21.88
N GLN A 169 5.24 -6.67 22.46
CA GLN A 169 4.38 -7.50 23.30
C GLN A 169 3.68 -6.64 24.35
N THR A 170 2.36 -6.79 24.44
CA THR A 170 1.52 -6.03 25.38
C THR A 170 0.36 -6.89 25.87
N VAL A 171 -0.45 -6.35 26.78
CA VAL A 171 -1.50 -7.07 27.47
C VAL A 171 -2.86 -6.49 27.12
N LEU A 172 -3.78 -7.37 26.75
CA LEU A 172 -5.19 -7.08 26.60
C LEU A 172 -5.87 -7.18 27.97
N THR A 173 -6.59 -6.14 28.40
CA THR A 173 -7.34 -6.15 29.66
C THR A 173 -8.84 -6.02 29.43
N ALA A 174 -9.64 -6.60 30.30
CA ALA A 174 -11.10 -6.59 30.18
C ALA A 174 -11.73 -5.19 30.37
N THR A 175 -11.01 -4.27 31.01
CA THR A 175 -11.49 -2.92 31.31
C THR A 175 -10.44 -1.88 30.96
N LEU A 176 -10.86 -0.61 30.87
CA LEU A 176 -10.00 0.54 30.59
C LEU A 176 -8.91 0.75 31.65
N LEU A 177 -9.12 0.34 32.89
CA LEU A 177 -8.16 0.55 33.97
C LEU A 177 -7.07 -0.53 33.97
N ILE A 178 -5.79 -0.15 33.89
CA ILE A 178 -4.68 -1.13 33.91
C ILE A 178 -4.55 -1.79 35.28
N LYS A 179 -4.73 -1.03 36.37
CA LYS A 179 -4.53 -1.54 37.75
C LYS A 179 -5.62 -2.47 38.22
N ASP A 180 -6.86 -2.21 37.79
CA ASP A 180 -8.05 -2.91 38.24
C ASP A 180 -8.58 -3.89 37.17
N GLY A 181 -7.96 -3.90 35.99
CA GLY A 181 -8.38 -4.68 34.83
C GLY A 181 -7.84 -6.10 34.85
N LYS A 182 -8.74 -7.07 34.74
CA LYS A 182 -8.37 -8.47 34.52
C LYS A 182 -7.58 -8.59 33.21
N THR A 183 -6.39 -9.18 33.29
CA THR A 183 -5.63 -9.59 32.09
C THR A 183 -6.40 -10.69 31.36
N LEU A 184 -6.74 -10.45 30.10
CA LEU A 184 -7.41 -11.41 29.24
C LEU A 184 -6.39 -12.27 28.51
N GLN A 185 -5.44 -11.62 27.83
CA GLN A 185 -4.37 -12.30 27.11
C GLN A 185 -3.16 -11.38 26.87
N ARG A 186 -2.04 -11.99 26.50
CA ARG A 186 -0.88 -11.26 25.96
C ARG A 186 -0.95 -11.33 24.45
N VAL A 187 -0.74 -10.19 23.80
CA VAL A 187 -0.64 -10.09 22.34
C VAL A 187 0.82 -9.83 21.98
N GLU A 188 1.30 -10.53 20.95
CA GLU A 188 2.69 -10.56 20.54
C GLU A 188 2.96 -9.54 19.42
N ALA A 189 4.23 -9.16 19.26
CA ALA A 189 4.62 -8.31 18.14
C ALA A 189 4.27 -8.97 16.80
N GLY A 190 3.58 -8.24 15.94
CA GLY A 190 3.04 -8.74 14.66
C GLY A 190 1.56 -9.13 14.71
N ASP A 191 0.95 -9.25 15.89
CA ASP A 191 -0.50 -9.48 15.98
C ASP A 191 -1.28 -8.25 15.46
N ILE A 192 -2.44 -8.51 14.86
CA ILE A 192 -3.34 -7.45 14.36
C ILE A 192 -4.58 -7.34 15.24
N LEU A 193 -4.91 -6.10 15.57
CA LEU A 193 -6.08 -5.71 16.35
C LEU A 193 -7.00 -4.85 15.48
N VAL A 194 -8.31 -5.07 15.59
CA VAL A 194 -9.35 -4.24 15.00
C VAL A 194 -9.93 -3.36 16.09
N ALA A 195 -9.90 -2.04 15.91
CA ALA A 195 -10.50 -1.13 16.88
C ALA A 195 -12.03 -1.14 16.75
N GLU A 196 -12.68 -1.46 17.86
CA GLU A 196 -14.12 -1.42 18.01
C GLU A 196 -14.55 0.00 18.41
N GLU A 197 -13.84 0.63 19.35
CA GLU A 197 -14.16 1.97 19.85
C GLU A 197 -13.09 3.02 19.48
N GLU A 198 -13.35 4.29 19.79
CA GLU A 198 -12.33 5.34 19.71
C GLU A 198 -11.32 5.18 20.86
N SER A 199 -10.14 5.75 20.71
CA SER A 199 -9.15 5.72 21.79
C SER A 199 -9.59 6.59 22.97
N GLU A 200 -9.45 6.08 24.19
CA GLU A 200 -9.79 6.76 25.43
C GLU A 200 -8.54 6.98 26.29
N GLU A 201 -8.47 8.10 27.01
CA GLU A 201 -7.40 8.35 27.97
C GLU A 201 -7.72 7.71 29.32
N GLU A 202 -6.81 6.89 29.84
CA GLU A 202 -6.87 6.41 31.21
C GLU A 202 -6.18 7.42 32.14
N GLU A 203 -6.97 8.26 32.82
CA GLU A 203 -6.44 9.35 33.67
C GLU A 203 -5.44 8.88 34.74
N LYS A 204 -5.69 7.72 35.36
CA LYS A 204 -4.84 7.19 36.44
C LYS A 204 -3.44 6.79 35.97
N ALA A 205 -3.37 6.18 34.79
CA ALA A 205 -2.11 5.71 34.21
C ALA A 205 -1.50 6.74 33.24
N LYS A 206 -2.27 7.77 32.85
CA LYS A 206 -1.92 8.78 31.84
C LYS A 206 -1.47 8.16 30.53
N VAL A 207 -2.25 7.17 30.06
CA VAL A 207 -1.99 6.48 28.79
C VAL A 207 -3.25 6.47 27.95
N THR A 208 -3.07 6.51 26.64
CA THR A 208 -4.17 6.34 25.68
C THR A 208 -4.36 4.87 25.40
N ARG A 209 -5.59 4.39 25.57
CA ARG A 209 -5.98 3.01 25.36
C ARG A 209 -7.05 2.93 24.29
N ILE A 210 -7.17 1.75 23.68
CA ILE A 210 -8.18 1.50 22.66
C ILE A 210 -8.87 0.17 22.95
N HIS A 211 -10.19 0.15 22.81
CA HIS A 211 -10.96 -1.09 22.83
C HIS A 211 -10.87 -1.75 21.45
N CYS A 212 -10.37 -2.97 21.43
CA CYS A 212 -10.05 -3.67 20.21
C CYS A 212 -10.32 -5.17 20.31
N LYS A 213 -10.47 -5.78 19.14
CA LYS A 213 -10.65 -7.20 18.94
C LYS A 213 -9.44 -7.78 18.24
N THR A 214 -8.87 -8.86 18.75
CA THR A 214 -7.79 -9.57 18.04
C THR A 214 -8.31 -10.26 16.79
N VAL A 215 -7.58 -10.14 15.68
CA VAL A 215 -7.93 -10.84 14.43
C VAL A 215 -7.80 -12.36 14.56
N LYS A 216 -6.83 -12.83 15.34
CA LYS A 216 -6.45 -14.25 15.45
C LYS A 216 -7.52 -15.12 16.11
N ASP A 217 -8.06 -14.65 17.23
CA ASP A 217 -8.92 -15.42 18.14
C ASP A 217 -10.22 -14.67 18.51
N GLY A 218 -10.35 -13.40 18.12
CA GLY A 218 -11.57 -12.62 18.34
C GLY A 218 -11.76 -12.15 19.78
N THR A 219 -10.74 -12.24 20.64
CA THR A 219 -10.80 -11.76 22.02
C THR A 219 -10.83 -10.23 22.04
N GLU A 220 -11.78 -9.68 22.79
CA GLU A 220 -12.05 -8.26 22.89
C GLU A 220 -11.51 -7.68 24.20
N GLY A 221 -10.95 -6.47 24.15
CA GLY A 221 -10.49 -5.78 25.34
C GLY A 221 -9.67 -4.53 25.04
N TYR A 222 -9.17 -3.93 26.11
CA TYR A 222 -8.40 -2.69 26.07
C TYR A 222 -6.90 -2.96 25.99
N VAL A 223 -6.22 -2.19 25.16
CA VAL A 223 -4.75 -2.20 25.06
C VAL A 223 -4.23 -0.77 24.94
N SER A 224 -3.04 -0.49 25.46
CA SER A 224 -2.43 0.84 25.36
C SER A 224 -1.79 1.04 24.00
N ILE A 225 -2.02 2.19 23.37
CA ILE A 225 -1.36 2.57 22.11
C ILE A 225 0.09 2.94 22.39
N VAL A 226 0.28 3.86 23.35
CA VAL A 226 1.59 4.31 23.85
C VAL A 226 1.60 4.18 25.37
N GLY A 227 2.67 3.58 25.90
CA GLY A 227 2.89 3.47 27.34
C GLY A 227 3.26 4.80 27.99
N ASN A 228 3.20 4.83 29.32
CA ASN A 228 3.53 6.02 30.12
C ASN A 228 4.98 6.53 29.93
N GLN A 229 5.90 5.67 29.52
CA GLN A 229 7.29 6.01 29.20
C GLN A 229 7.52 6.26 27.70
N GLY A 230 6.45 6.48 26.92
CA GLY A 230 6.55 6.74 25.47
C GLY A 230 6.82 5.50 24.62
N THR A 231 6.72 4.30 25.19
CA THR A 231 6.90 3.06 24.41
C THR A 231 5.69 2.84 23.50
N GLN A 232 5.91 2.82 22.18
CA GLN A 232 4.89 2.44 21.20
C GLN A 232 4.58 0.94 21.30
N PHE A 233 3.34 0.60 21.60
CA PHE A 233 2.86 -0.79 21.61
C PHE A 233 2.03 -1.10 20.37
N LEU A 234 1.25 -0.15 19.89
CA LEU A 234 0.42 -0.29 18.69
C LEU A 234 0.77 0.75 17.65
N GLU A 235 0.87 0.36 16.39
CA GLU A 235 0.95 1.27 15.25
C GLU A 235 -0.30 1.10 14.39
N GLN A 236 -0.91 2.20 13.96
CA GLN A 236 -2.09 2.12 13.09
C GLN A 236 -1.70 1.52 11.74
N GLY A 237 -2.42 0.50 11.28
CA GLY A 237 -2.14 -0.24 10.05
C GLY A 237 -2.05 -1.75 10.28
N GLY A 238 -1.28 -2.42 9.43
CA GLY A 238 -1.16 -3.88 9.39
C GLY A 238 -2.12 -4.58 8.43
N ASP A 239 -3.01 -3.83 7.79
CA ASP A 239 -3.94 -4.29 6.74
C ASP A 239 -3.37 -4.21 5.32
N VAL A 240 -2.09 -3.85 5.17
CA VAL A 240 -1.40 -3.78 3.89
C VAL A 240 -0.23 -4.77 3.86
N PHE A 241 -0.19 -5.56 2.79
CA PHE A 241 0.84 -6.55 2.53
C PHE A 241 1.58 -6.22 1.24
N LYS A 242 2.88 -6.47 1.23
CA LYS A 242 3.74 -6.42 0.06
C LYS A 242 3.99 -7.83 -0.47
N VAL A 243 3.85 -8.02 -1.77
CA VAL A 243 4.22 -9.26 -2.46
C VAL A 243 5.75 -9.39 -2.42
N VAL A 244 6.24 -10.50 -1.87
CA VAL A 244 7.67 -10.84 -1.80
C VAL A 244 8.05 -11.83 -2.89
N GLN A 245 7.10 -12.66 -3.32
CA GLN A 245 7.27 -13.60 -4.42
C GLN A 245 6.05 -13.54 -5.33
N PRO A 246 6.22 -13.53 -6.67
CA PRO A 246 5.10 -13.48 -7.59
C PRO A 246 4.09 -14.61 -7.33
N VAL A 247 2.82 -14.25 -7.25
CA VAL A 247 1.74 -15.15 -6.83
C VAL A 247 0.47 -14.85 -7.61
N ASP A 248 -0.32 -15.87 -7.90
CA ASP A 248 -1.56 -15.69 -8.66
C ASP A 248 -2.68 -15.14 -7.78
N LEU A 249 -3.36 -14.11 -8.29
CA LEU A 249 -4.63 -13.63 -7.78
C LEU A 249 -5.74 -14.42 -8.48
N THR A 250 -6.64 -15.02 -7.73
CA THR A 250 -7.69 -15.88 -8.28
C THR A 250 -9.08 -15.47 -7.80
N LYS A 251 -10.14 -15.79 -8.55
CA LYS A 251 -11.52 -15.40 -8.17
C LYS A 251 -12.05 -16.15 -6.95
N ALA A 252 -11.72 -17.43 -6.83
CA ALA A 252 -12.34 -18.33 -5.87
C ALA A 252 -11.41 -18.68 -4.70
N PHE A 253 -12.02 -18.98 -3.55
CA PHE A 253 -11.31 -19.41 -2.35
C PHE A 253 -10.71 -20.81 -2.51
N GLU A 254 -11.32 -21.73 -3.24
CA GLU A 254 -10.79 -23.08 -3.47
C GLU A 254 -9.79 -23.08 -4.64
N ALA A 255 -8.54 -23.48 -4.39
CA ALA A 255 -7.47 -23.40 -5.39
C ALA A 255 -7.68 -24.32 -6.61
N THR A 256 -8.41 -25.44 -6.44
CA THR A 256 -8.70 -26.42 -7.50
C THR A 256 -9.68 -25.92 -8.57
N GLU A 257 -10.48 -24.90 -8.26
CA GLU A 257 -11.50 -24.34 -9.16
C GLU A 257 -11.26 -22.87 -9.50
N ALA A 258 -10.17 -22.29 -8.99
CA ALA A 258 -9.96 -20.85 -9.09
C ALA A 258 -9.20 -20.48 -10.37
N GLU A 259 -9.93 -19.96 -11.35
CA GLU A 259 -9.32 -19.30 -12.52
C GLU A 259 -8.42 -18.14 -12.06
N PRO A 260 -7.16 -18.07 -12.53
CA PRO A 260 -6.29 -16.94 -12.26
C PRO A 260 -6.87 -15.69 -12.94
N LEU A 261 -7.10 -14.64 -12.14
CA LEU A 261 -7.45 -13.31 -12.64
C LEU A 261 -6.23 -12.68 -13.31
N ARG A 262 -5.12 -12.68 -12.58
CA ARG A 262 -3.81 -12.21 -13.03
C ARG A 262 -2.73 -12.65 -12.05
N ARG A 263 -1.49 -12.45 -12.47
CA ARG A 263 -0.32 -12.60 -11.60
C ARG A 263 -0.02 -11.29 -10.87
N LEU A 264 0.26 -11.40 -9.58
CA LEU A 264 0.78 -10.31 -8.77
C LEU A 264 2.31 -10.33 -8.84
N GLU A 265 2.92 -9.16 -9.04
CA GLU A 265 4.37 -9.04 -9.20
C GLU A 265 5.07 -8.71 -7.87
N GLU A 266 6.38 -8.97 -7.81
CA GLU A 266 7.17 -8.61 -6.63
C GLU A 266 7.05 -7.10 -6.34
N ALA A 267 6.95 -6.78 -5.05
CA ALA A 267 6.78 -5.44 -4.52
C ALA A 267 5.41 -4.78 -4.73
N GLU A 268 4.47 -5.48 -5.34
CA GLU A 268 3.08 -5.04 -5.42
C GLU A 268 2.42 -4.98 -4.03
N LEU A 269 1.55 -3.99 -3.81
CA LEU A 269 0.87 -3.75 -2.53
C LEU A 269 -0.57 -4.23 -2.57
N LEU A 270 -0.97 -4.91 -1.50
CA LEU A 270 -2.25 -5.57 -1.34
C LEU A 270 -2.91 -5.09 -0.05
N GLN A 271 -4.14 -4.62 -0.14
CA GLN A 271 -4.98 -4.34 1.02
C GLN A 271 -5.80 -5.57 1.40
N VAL A 272 -5.84 -5.91 2.69
CA VAL A 272 -6.62 -7.04 3.20
C VAL A 272 -8.11 -6.71 3.20
N ILE A 273 -8.91 -7.57 2.56
CA ILE A 273 -10.38 -7.56 2.64
C ILE A 273 -10.84 -8.60 3.66
N LYS A 274 -10.35 -9.84 3.53
CA LYS A 274 -10.61 -10.93 4.48
C LYS A 274 -9.29 -11.54 4.88
N TRP A 275 -9.06 -11.60 6.19
CA TRP A 275 -7.89 -12.19 6.81
C TRP A 275 -7.69 -13.65 6.42
N GLU A 276 -6.47 -14.12 6.61
CA GLU A 276 -6.04 -15.45 6.22
C GLU A 276 -6.93 -16.55 6.81
N ARG A 277 -7.32 -17.49 5.96
CA ARG A 277 -8.06 -18.68 6.34
C ARG A 277 -7.41 -19.89 5.69
N LYS A 278 -7.30 -20.96 6.48
CA LYS A 278 -6.81 -22.25 6.01
C LYS A 278 -7.78 -22.87 5.01
N LEU A 279 -7.25 -23.37 3.90
CA LEU A 279 -8.04 -24.14 2.94
C LEU A 279 -8.54 -25.44 3.59
N PRO A 280 -9.79 -25.86 3.37
CA PRO A 280 -10.25 -27.17 3.86
C PRO A 280 -9.54 -28.33 3.17
N SER A 281 -9.16 -28.15 1.91
CA SER A 281 -8.55 -29.15 1.04
C SER A 281 -7.02 -29.23 1.14
N SER A 282 -6.35 -28.28 1.80
CA SER A 282 -4.89 -28.25 1.94
C SER A 282 -4.44 -27.41 3.14
N ASP A 283 -3.18 -27.55 3.57
CA ASP A 283 -2.60 -26.72 4.65
C ASP A 283 -2.23 -25.28 4.23
N VAL A 284 -2.71 -24.83 3.07
CA VAL A 284 -2.42 -23.51 2.50
C VAL A 284 -3.27 -22.43 3.16
N MET A 285 -2.64 -21.30 3.52
CA MET A 285 -3.33 -20.13 4.05
C MET A 285 -3.65 -19.16 2.91
N ARG A 286 -4.94 -18.85 2.72
CA ARG A 286 -5.41 -17.92 1.68
C ARG A 286 -6.05 -16.69 2.28
N MET A 287 -5.81 -15.56 1.64
CA MET A 287 -6.30 -14.25 2.07
C MET A 287 -7.06 -13.59 0.92
N LYS A 288 -8.20 -12.95 1.20
CA LYS A 288 -8.89 -12.13 0.19
C LYS A 288 -8.31 -10.73 0.25
N VAL A 289 -7.79 -10.26 -0.87
CA VAL A 289 -7.06 -8.99 -0.97
C VAL A 289 -7.58 -8.16 -2.13
N ARG A 290 -7.31 -6.85 -2.04
CA ARG A 290 -7.40 -5.91 -3.16
C ARG A 290 -6.00 -5.45 -3.53
N ALA A 291 -5.63 -5.52 -4.80
CA ALA A 291 -4.37 -4.94 -5.25
C ALA A 291 -4.50 -3.43 -5.41
N ARG A 292 -3.56 -2.67 -4.82
CA ARG A 292 -3.56 -1.20 -4.89
C ARG A 292 -3.13 -0.64 -6.25
N SER A 293 -2.56 -1.49 -7.11
CA SER A 293 -2.08 -1.10 -8.44
C SER A 293 -3.23 -0.90 -9.43
N ASP A 294 -4.26 -1.73 -9.36
CA ASP A 294 -5.34 -1.80 -10.35
C ASP A 294 -6.74 -2.02 -9.76
N GLY A 295 -6.87 -2.10 -8.42
CA GLY A 295 -8.14 -2.31 -7.72
C GLY A 295 -8.67 -3.74 -7.83
N SER A 296 -7.94 -4.68 -8.46
CA SER A 296 -8.42 -6.04 -8.63
C SER A 296 -8.57 -6.76 -7.29
N VAL A 297 -9.70 -7.46 -7.13
CA VAL A 297 -10.08 -8.17 -5.91
C VAL A 297 -10.02 -9.67 -6.16
N GLY A 298 -9.40 -10.40 -5.25
CA GLY A 298 -9.33 -11.85 -5.34
C GLY A 298 -8.68 -12.52 -4.15
N TRP A 299 -8.47 -13.82 -4.27
CA TRP A 299 -7.81 -14.66 -3.30
C TRP A 299 -6.37 -14.91 -3.70
N VAL A 300 -5.46 -14.71 -2.76
CA VAL A 300 -4.03 -14.95 -2.88
C VAL A 300 -3.57 -15.96 -1.83
N THR A 301 -2.53 -16.71 -2.14
CA THR A 301 -1.87 -17.59 -1.18
C THR A 301 -0.90 -16.76 -0.32
N ALA A 302 -1.19 -16.62 0.98
CA ALA A 302 -0.33 -15.87 1.90
C ALA A 302 0.90 -16.70 2.31
N ALA A 303 0.68 -17.99 2.60
CA ALA A 303 1.73 -18.95 2.90
C ALA A 303 1.41 -20.31 2.24
N SER A 304 2.44 -20.89 1.61
CA SER A 304 2.37 -22.24 1.02
C SER A 304 2.40 -23.33 2.10
N SER A 305 2.11 -24.58 1.73
CA SER A 305 2.17 -25.75 2.62
C SER A 305 3.54 -25.95 3.27
N ASP A 306 4.60 -25.49 2.60
CA ASP A 306 5.99 -25.58 3.08
C ASP A 306 6.37 -24.41 4.01
N GLY A 307 5.42 -23.53 4.34
CA GLY A 307 5.63 -22.36 5.21
C GLY A 307 6.31 -21.17 4.52
N ILE A 308 6.51 -21.22 3.19
CA ILE A 308 7.04 -20.09 2.42
C ILE A 308 5.98 -18.99 2.36
N ALA A 309 6.31 -17.82 2.91
CA ALA A 309 5.46 -16.63 2.85
C ALA A 309 5.64 -15.93 1.50
N HIS A 310 4.54 -15.78 0.75
CA HIS A 310 4.52 -15.00 -0.50
C HIS A 310 4.28 -13.51 -0.23
N LEU A 311 3.73 -13.20 0.95
CA LEU A 311 3.34 -11.86 1.36
C LEU A 311 4.06 -11.45 2.65
N LYS A 312 4.39 -10.17 2.76
CA LYS A 312 4.94 -9.56 3.96
C LYS A 312 4.10 -8.36 4.37
N MET A 313 3.60 -8.38 5.60
CA MET A 313 2.90 -7.24 6.20
C MET A 313 3.82 -6.02 6.29
N LEU A 314 3.30 -4.84 5.96
CA LEU A 314 4.00 -3.57 6.11
C LEU A 314 3.86 -2.98 7.53
#